data_AF-A0A6A6I208-F1
#
_entry.id   AF-A0A6A6I208-F1
#
_cell.length_a   1.000
_cell.length_b   1.000
_cell.length_c   1.000
_cell.angle_alpha   90.00
_cell.angle_beta   90.00
_cell.angle_gamma   90.00
#
_symmetry.space_group_name_H-M   'P 1'
#
loop_
_entity.id
_entity.type
_entity.pdbx_description
1 polymer ?
#
loop_
_entity_poly.entity_id
_entity_poly.type
_entity_poly.pdbx_seq_one_letter_code
_entity_poly.pdbx_strand_id
1 'polypeptide(L)'
;LEDALDAVRLRSEVHTLQQQLLASVEKVEAVSDEQFAQDFRALASSIKSLSRSMKMSSDTIIPEEASSSLLVSGVDMGYWAARSHKKYMIEAFVWSVLIVCVFNSPFRLFGRDYSTICDMFTFMFGIQHDGQWPTPSEEAERWKYTTVEQLTEMVDRDVITRGAVTHAHQGLENSIMSARLVTRNAIEGNLARLSPGKDFSHVEGIVNKAFGLALQMALQRSRLQIVYPEIGDVYALGETPALTIIHESEGVEKGRVAFIVNPGLAKWGDAHGRHLEQRLDLVPPLV
;
A
#
# COMPACT_ATOMS: atom_id res chain seq x y z
N LEU A 1 0.56 -58.43 26.31
CA LEU A 1 -0.49 -57.61 26.95
C LEU A 1 -0.04 -56.16 27.03
N GLU A 2 1.20 -55.88 27.42
CA GLU A 2 1.84 -54.54 27.31
C GLU A 2 1.83 -53.97 25.89
N ASP A 3 2.29 -54.72 24.88
CA ASP A 3 2.33 -54.23 23.48
C ASP A 3 0.98 -53.77 22.92
N ALA A 4 -0.12 -54.40 23.37
CA ALA A 4 -1.47 -54.05 22.95
C ALA A 4 -1.96 -52.76 23.62
N LEU A 5 -1.52 -52.50 24.86
CA LEU A 5 -1.84 -51.28 25.61
C LEU A 5 -1.04 -50.09 25.05
N ASP A 6 0.23 -50.29 24.69
CA ASP A 6 1.06 -49.25 24.08
C ASP A 6 0.57 -48.88 22.68
N ALA A 7 0.13 -49.85 21.87
CA ALA A 7 -0.44 -49.58 20.55
C ALA A 7 -1.74 -48.76 20.62
N VAL A 8 -2.57 -48.95 21.65
CA VAL A 8 -3.79 -48.17 21.86
C VAL A 8 -3.46 -46.76 22.31
N ARG A 9 -2.48 -46.59 23.21
CA ARG A 9 -2.03 -45.28 23.67
C ARG A 9 -1.44 -44.45 22.53
N LEU A 10 -0.55 -45.03 21.72
CA LEU A 10 0.06 -44.39 20.55
C LEU A 10 -1.00 -43.93 19.53
N ARG A 11 -2.03 -44.75 19.26
CA ARG A 11 -3.13 -44.34 18.37
C ARG A 11 -3.92 -43.17 18.93
N SER A 12 -4.12 -43.10 20.25
CA SER A 12 -4.80 -41.98 20.89
C SER A 12 -3.97 -40.69 20.84
N GLU A 13 -2.66 -40.78 21.04
CA GLU A 13 -1.74 -39.64 20.95
C GLU A 13 -1.69 -39.11 19.50
N VAL A 14 -1.58 -40.00 18.51
CA VAL A 14 -1.62 -39.64 17.09
C VAL A 14 -2.95 -38.97 16.73
N HIS A 15 -4.08 -39.51 17.20
CA HIS A 15 -5.39 -38.93 16.91
C HIS A 15 -5.57 -37.54 17.55
N THR A 16 -5.05 -37.36 18.77
CA THR A 16 -5.08 -36.07 19.48
C THR A 16 -4.21 -35.04 18.78
N LEU A 17 -3.00 -35.43 18.35
CA LEU A 17 -2.10 -34.58 17.57
C LEU A 17 -2.72 -34.21 16.21
N GLN A 18 -3.38 -35.15 15.54
CA GLN A 18 -4.11 -34.89 14.29
C GLN A 18 -5.27 -33.91 14.51
N GLN A 19 -6.05 -34.07 15.58
CA GLN A 19 -7.13 -33.15 15.91
C GLN A 19 -6.60 -31.76 16.28
N GLN A 20 -5.49 -31.68 17.02
CA GLN A 20 -4.82 -30.41 17.32
C GLN A 20 -4.27 -29.75 16.05
N LEU A 21 -3.66 -30.51 15.13
CA LEU A 21 -3.21 -30.02 13.83
C LEU A 21 -4.37 -29.51 12.96
N LEU A 22 -5.49 -30.23 12.96
CA LEU A 22 -6.70 -29.85 12.22
C LEU A 22 -7.41 -28.65 12.85
N ALA A 23 -7.38 -28.52 14.17
CA ALA A 23 -7.90 -27.37 14.91
C ALA A 23 -6.98 -26.15 14.82
N SER A 24 -5.67 -26.38 14.65
CA SER A 24 -4.66 -25.33 14.43
C SER A 24 -4.50 -24.94 12.96
N VAL A 25 -5.31 -25.49 12.04
CA VAL A 25 -5.42 -24.92 10.69
C VAL A 25 -6.11 -23.58 10.85
N GLU A 26 -5.31 -22.53 11.06
CA GLU A 26 -5.76 -21.16 10.98
C GLU A 26 -6.50 -20.99 9.67
N LYS A 27 -7.80 -20.70 9.76
CA LYS A 27 -8.61 -20.30 8.61
C LYS A 27 -8.17 -18.90 8.23
N VAL A 28 -7.11 -18.83 7.41
CA VAL A 28 -6.67 -17.58 6.80
C VAL A 28 -7.76 -17.16 5.82
N GLU A 29 -8.44 -16.05 6.10
CA GLU A 29 -9.29 -15.38 5.11
C GLU A 29 -8.40 -14.69 4.08
N ALA A 30 -7.86 -15.49 3.16
CA ALA A 30 -7.04 -14.97 2.08
C ALA A 30 -7.91 -14.22 1.06
N VAL A 31 -7.54 -12.96 0.80
CA VAL A 31 -8.13 -12.15 -0.26
C VAL A 31 -7.48 -12.52 -1.59
N SER A 32 -8.26 -12.63 -2.66
CA SER A 32 -7.73 -13.04 -3.97
C SER A 32 -6.88 -11.94 -4.62
N ASP A 33 -5.91 -12.34 -5.44
CA ASP A 33 -5.06 -11.44 -6.22
C ASP A 33 -5.87 -10.49 -7.10
N GLU A 34 -6.94 -10.99 -7.72
CA GLU A 34 -7.84 -10.19 -8.56
C GLU A 34 -8.60 -9.15 -7.73
N GLN A 35 -9.02 -9.49 -6.50
CA GLN A 35 -9.67 -8.53 -5.61
C GLN A 35 -8.71 -7.40 -5.23
N PHE A 36 -7.45 -7.71 -4.88
CA PHE A 36 -6.44 -6.68 -4.62
C PHE A 36 -6.19 -5.78 -5.83
N ALA A 37 -6.08 -6.38 -7.02
CA ALA A 37 -5.89 -5.63 -8.25
C ALA A 37 -7.09 -4.71 -8.54
N GLN A 38 -8.32 -5.16 -8.28
CA GLN A 38 -9.53 -4.36 -8.42
C GLN A 38 -9.59 -3.20 -7.42
N ASP A 39 -9.32 -3.46 -6.14
CA ASP A 39 -9.34 -2.43 -5.09
C ASP A 39 -8.27 -1.36 -5.33
N PHE A 40 -7.07 -1.78 -5.77
CA PHE A 40 -6.00 -0.87 -6.18
C PHE A 40 -6.41 -0.01 -7.40
N ARG A 41 -6.98 -0.62 -8.44
CA ARG A 41 -7.47 0.12 -9.62
C ARG A 41 -8.63 1.05 -9.26
N ALA A 42 -9.49 0.69 -8.31
CA ALA A 42 -10.57 1.54 -7.83
C ALA A 42 -10.05 2.78 -7.08
N LEU A 43 -8.96 2.63 -6.30
CA LEU A 43 -8.23 3.74 -5.71
C LEU A 43 -7.62 4.65 -6.79
N ALA A 44 -6.87 4.07 -7.75
CA ALA A 44 -6.28 4.80 -8.88
C ALA A 44 -7.33 5.58 -9.68
N SER A 45 -8.50 4.97 -9.95
CA SER A 45 -9.62 5.61 -10.65
C SER A 45 -10.20 6.81 -9.87
N SER A 46 -10.21 6.73 -8.54
CA SER A 46 -10.68 7.83 -7.68
C SER A 46 -9.73 9.02 -7.74
N ILE A 47 -8.41 8.74 -7.71
CA ILE A 47 -7.35 9.76 -7.85
C ILE A 47 -7.40 10.41 -9.24
N LYS A 48 -7.56 9.60 -10.30
CA LYS A 48 -7.73 10.09 -11.67
C LYS A 48 -8.99 10.93 -11.86
N SER A 49 -10.08 10.58 -11.18
CA SER A 49 -11.31 11.38 -11.22
C SER A 49 -11.12 12.73 -10.53
N LEU A 50 -10.40 12.76 -9.41
CA LEU A 50 -10.01 13.98 -8.73
C LEU A 50 -9.13 14.85 -9.64
N SER A 51 -8.07 14.31 -10.23
CA SER A 51 -7.15 15.04 -11.12
C SER A 51 -7.88 15.68 -12.31
N ARG A 52 -8.83 14.95 -12.92
CA ARG A 52 -9.65 15.43 -14.04
C ARG A 52 -10.62 16.55 -13.64
N SER A 53 -11.07 16.56 -12.40
CA SER A 53 -11.99 17.58 -11.88
C SER A 53 -11.30 18.92 -11.60
N MET A 54 -9.97 18.93 -11.53
CA MET A 54 -9.17 20.11 -11.25
C MET A 54 -9.01 20.98 -12.51
N LYS A 55 -9.21 22.29 -12.32
CA LYS A 55 -8.98 23.28 -13.36
C LYS A 55 -7.60 23.87 -13.15
N MET A 56 -6.65 23.45 -14.00
CA MET A 56 -5.31 24.04 -14.05
C MET A 56 -5.13 24.81 -15.36
N SER A 57 -4.56 26.01 -15.24
CA SER A 57 -4.08 26.78 -16.38
C SER A 57 -2.67 26.30 -16.78
N SER A 58 -2.27 26.58 -18.02
CA SER A 58 -0.88 26.42 -18.48
C SER A 58 0.11 27.18 -17.58
N ASP A 59 -0.34 28.29 -17.00
CA ASP A 59 0.51 29.21 -16.24
C ASP A 59 0.47 28.92 -14.73
N THR A 60 -0.26 27.88 -14.30
CA THR A 60 -0.29 27.48 -12.89
C THR A 60 1.11 27.05 -12.46
N ILE A 61 1.66 27.79 -11.49
CA ILE A 61 2.93 27.49 -10.84
C ILE A 61 2.75 26.25 -9.96
N ILE A 62 3.63 25.27 -10.13
CA ILE A 62 3.64 24.04 -9.35
C ILE A 62 4.32 24.36 -8.00
N PRO A 63 3.65 24.13 -6.86
CA PRO A 63 4.25 24.29 -5.53
C PRO A 63 5.48 23.40 -5.36
N GLU A 64 6.48 23.90 -4.63
CA GLU A 64 7.72 23.17 -4.36
C GLU A 64 7.44 21.81 -3.71
N GLU A 65 6.47 21.76 -2.80
CA GLU A 65 6.05 20.55 -2.07
C GLU A 65 5.42 19.50 -3.01
N ALA A 66 4.74 19.94 -4.06
CA ALA A 66 4.24 19.03 -5.08
C ALA A 66 5.38 18.51 -5.97
N SER A 67 6.32 19.40 -6.36
CA SER A 67 7.46 19.03 -7.21
C SER A 67 8.52 18.17 -6.52
N SER A 68 8.64 18.28 -5.19
CA SER A 68 9.55 17.48 -4.37
C SER A 68 8.93 16.19 -3.85
N SER A 69 7.67 15.91 -4.21
CA SER A 69 6.99 14.70 -3.79
C SER A 69 7.59 13.46 -4.46
N LEU A 70 7.54 12.32 -3.77
CA LEU A 70 8.22 11.07 -4.12
C LEU A 70 8.21 10.69 -5.61
N LEU A 71 7.04 10.66 -6.25
CA LEU A 71 6.87 10.26 -7.66
C LEU A 71 7.04 11.41 -8.68
N VAL A 72 7.15 12.65 -8.21
CA VAL A 72 7.30 13.85 -9.05
C VAL A 72 8.74 14.36 -9.04
N SER A 73 9.47 14.10 -7.95
CA SER A 73 10.85 14.51 -7.78
C SER A 73 11.76 13.93 -8.87
N GLY A 74 12.74 14.72 -9.32
CA GLY A 74 13.68 14.31 -10.36
C GLY A 74 13.14 14.38 -11.80
N VAL A 75 11.86 14.71 -12.00
CA VAL A 75 11.28 14.91 -13.34
C VAL A 75 11.57 16.34 -13.83
N ASP A 76 12.02 16.46 -15.08
CA ASP A 76 12.19 17.77 -15.73
C ASP A 76 10.85 18.52 -15.78
N MET A 77 10.83 19.76 -15.28
CA MET A 77 9.63 20.61 -15.24
C MET A 77 9.05 20.90 -16.63
N GLY A 78 9.86 20.80 -17.69
CA GLY A 78 9.41 20.86 -19.08
C GLY A 78 8.36 19.79 -19.40
N TYR A 79 8.45 18.59 -18.82
CA TYR A 79 7.44 17.55 -19.00
C TYR A 79 6.10 17.95 -18.38
N TRP A 80 6.08 18.78 -17.34
CA TRP A 80 4.83 19.23 -16.70
C TRP A 80 4.22 20.48 -17.33
N ALA A 81 4.83 21.06 -18.37
CA ALA A 81 4.34 22.27 -19.01
C ALA A 81 2.97 22.07 -19.69
N ALA A 82 2.76 20.89 -20.30
CA ALA A 82 1.53 20.56 -20.99
C ALA A 82 0.35 20.36 -20.02
N ARG A 83 -0.83 20.85 -20.39
CA ARG A 83 -2.05 20.72 -19.56
C ARG A 83 -2.44 19.26 -19.28
N SER A 84 -2.20 18.36 -20.23
CA SER A 84 -2.41 16.91 -20.04
C SER A 84 -1.49 16.36 -18.94
N HIS A 85 -0.20 16.72 -18.98
CA HIS A 85 0.80 16.23 -18.04
C HIS A 85 0.62 16.80 -16.63
N LYS A 86 0.08 18.01 -16.47
CA LYS A 86 -0.29 18.53 -15.15
C LYS A 86 -1.32 17.66 -14.41
N LYS A 87 -2.20 16.97 -15.14
CA LYS A 87 -3.14 16.01 -14.53
C LYS A 87 -2.40 14.77 -14.02
N TYR A 88 -1.46 14.26 -14.80
CA TYR A 88 -0.58 13.17 -14.40
C TYR A 88 0.28 13.54 -13.19
N MET A 89 0.78 14.77 -13.13
CA MET A 89 1.50 15.29 -11.98
C MET A 89 0.62 15.30 -10.72
N ILE A 90 -0.67 15.68 -10.82
CA ILE A 90 -1.60 15.59 -9.68
C ILE A 90 -1.78 14.13 -9.24
N GLU A 91 -1.95 13.20 -10.17
CA GLU A 91 -2.09 11.78 -9.86
C GLU A 91 -0.84 11.27 -9.12
N ALA A 92 0.34 11.56 -9.66
CA ALA A 92 1.63 11.22 -9.07
C ALA A 92 1.81 11.85 -7.68
N PHE A 93 1.45 13.12 -7.51
CA PHE A 93 1.50 13.82 -6.23
C PHE A 93 0.61 13.16 -5.18
N VAL A 94 -0.66 12.86 -5.52
CA VAL A 94 -1.58 12.22 -4.58
C VAL A 94 -1.05 10.84 -4.18
N TRP A 95 -0.53 10.07 -5.13
CA TRP A 95 0.13 8.80 -4.84
C TRP A 95 1.36 8.96 -3.95
N SER A 96 2.21 9.97 -4.16
CA SER A 96 3.35 10.26 -3.28
C SER A 96 2.89 10.45 -1.83
N VAL A 97 1.81 11.19 -1.61
CA VAL A 97 1.23 11.39 -0.26
C VAL A 97 0.73 10.06 0.30
N LEU A 98 -0.03 9.28 -0.47
CA LEU A 98 -0.54 7.99 -0.01
C LEU A 98 0.59 6.99 0.30
N ILE A 99 1.65 6.97 -0.50
CA ILE A 99 2.83 6.12 -0.23
C ILE A 99 3.45 6.52 1.11
N VAL A 100 3.74 7.80 1.33
CA VAL A 100 4.43 8.28 2.54
C VAL A 100 3.55 8.21 3.81
N CYS A 101 2.26 8.49 3.67
CA CYS A 101 1.33 8.60 4.80
C CYS A 101 0.55 7.32 5.10
N VAL A 102 0.49 6.35 4.17
CA VAL A 102 -0.33 5.14 4.31
C VAL A 102 0.46 3.86 4.00
N PHE A 103 1.15 3.79 2.87
CA PHE A 103 1.69 2.51 2.36
C PHE A 103 3.19 2.25 2.65
N ASN A 104 3.91 3.21 3.24
CA ASN A 104 5.35 3.04 3.49
C ASN A 104 5.68 1.99 4.55
N SER A 105 4.70 1.58 5.35
CA SER A 105 4.82 0.57 6.40
C SER A 105 3.44 -0.05 6.62
N PRO A 106 3.33 -1.35 6.94
CA PRO A 106 2.04 -1.98 7.20
C PRO A 106 1.39 -1.44 8.48
N PHE A 107 2.16 -0.74 9.32
CA PHE A 107 1.71 -0.19 10.59
C PHE A 107 1.33 1.29 10.52
N ARG A 108 1.62 1.98 9.41
CA ARG A 108 1.47 3.44 9.28
C ARG A 108 0.04 3.92 9.55
N LEU A 109 -0.94 3.09 9.18
CA LEU A 109 -2.36 3.33 9.38
C LEU A 109 -2.79 3.47 10.85
N PHE A 110 -1.97 3.01 11.80
CA PHE A 110 -2.22 3.11 13.24
C PHE A 110 -1.75 4.45 13.86
N GLY A 111 -1.25 5.39 13.06
CA GLY A 111 -0.90 6.72 13.53
C GLY A 111 0.41 6.76 14.30
N ARG A 112 0.51 7.59 15.33
CA ARG A 112 1.78 7.96 16.00
C ARG A 112 2.51 6.76 16.59
N ASP A 113 1.78 5.72 16.97
CA ASP A 113 2.35 4.53 17.60
C ASP A 113 3.03 3.60 16.57
N TYR A 114 2.90 3.89 15.27
CA TYR A 114 3.49 3.06 14.22
C TYR A 114 5.02 3.00 14.29
N SER A 115 5.70 4.07 14.72
CA SER A 115 7.16 4.16 14.63
C SER A 115 7.81 3.11 15.52
N THR A 116 7.34 2.96 16.76
CA THR A 116 7.88 1.96 17.69
C THR A 116 7.67 0.52 17.19
N ILE A 117 6.51 0.24 16.59
CA ILE A 117 6.21 -1.09 16.03
C ILE A 117 7.06 -1.34 14.78
N CYS A 118 7.21 -0.33 13.93
CA CYS A 118 8.05 -0.40 12.73
C CYS A 118 9.54 -0.56 13.08
N ASP A 119 10.02 0.12 14.13
CA ASP A 119 11.39 0.00 14.63
C ASP A 119 11.62 -1.42 15.20
N MET A 120 10.65 -1.98 15.93
CA MET A 120 10.73 -3.35 16.41
C MET A 120 10.74 -4.35 15.25
N PHE A 121 9.89 -4.15 14.25
CA PHE A 121 9.83 -5.00 13.04
C PHE A 121 11.16 -5.00 12.29
N THR A 122 11.72 -3.81 12.02
CA THR A 122 12.98 -3.67 11.29
C THR A 122 14.19 -4.10 12.14
N PHE A 123 14.15 -3.93 13.45
CA PHE A 123 15.17 -4.44 14.36
C PHE A 123 15.22 -5.98 14.36
N MET A 124 14.05 -6.64 14.37
CA MET A 124 13.95 -8.10 14.42
C MET A 124 14.32 -8.76 13.10
N PHE A 125 13.94 -8.16 11.97
CA PHE A 125 14.01 -8.84 10.66
C PHE A 125 14.90 -8.12 9.63
N GLY A 126 15.42 -6.92 9.94
CA GLY A 126 16.29 -6.14 9.07
C GLY A 126 15.56 -5.20 8.10
N ILE A 127 16.32 -4.62 7.16
CA ILE A 127 15.86 -3.62 6.18
C ILE A 127 16.38 -3.88 4.75
N GLN A 128 16.64 -5.15 4.42
CA GLN A 128 17.36 -5.55 3.20
C GLN A 128 16.46 -5.69 1.95
N HIS A 129 15.26 -5.11 1.96
CA HIS A 129 14.33 -5.17 0.84
C HIS A 129 13.79 -3.78 0.44
N ASP A 130 13.01 -3.75 -0.65
CA ASP A 130 12.41 -2.56 -1.23
C ASP A 130 11.72 -1.70 -0.15
N GLY A 131 11.96 -0.39 -0.18
CA GLY A 131 11.37 0.54 0.78
C GLY A 131 11.87 0.39 2.23
N GLN A 132 13.05 -0.22 2.44
CA GLN A 132 13.62 -0.51 3.77
C GLN A 132 12.79 -1.51 4.58
N TRP A 133 12.02 -2.37 3.91
CA TRP A 133 11.33 -3.47 4.57
C TRP A 133 12.31 -4.63 4.84
N PRO A 134 12.04 -5.50 5.83
CA PRO A 134 12.77 -6.75 5.98
C PRO A 134 12.67 -7.62 4.72
N THR A 135 13.62 -8.51 4.44
CA THR A 135 13.40 -9.53 3.38
C THR A 135 12.13 -10.35 3.68
N PRO A 136 11.26 -10.62 2.69
CA PRO A 136 10.08 -11.46 2.89
C PRO A 136 10.46 -12.83 3.50
N SER A 137 9.94 -13.15 4.68
CA SER A 137 10.10 -14.44 5.34
C SER A 137 8.84 -14.81 6.11
N GLU A 138 8.64 -16.10 6.35
CA GLU A 138 7.43 -16.59 7.05
C GLU A 138 7.34 -15.99 8.46
N GLU A 139 8.47 -15.86 9.16
CA GLU A 139 8.53 -15.27 10.49
C GLU A 139 8.17 -13.79 10.47
N ALA A 140 8.72 -13.02 9.52
CA ALA A 140 8.44 -11.59 9.40
C ALA A 140 6.97 -11.34 9.05
N GLU A 141 6.43 -12.06 8.06
CA GLU A 141 5.03 -11.87 7.64
C GLU A 141 4.03 -12.37 8.69
N ARG A 142 4.33 -13.48 9.38
CA ARG A 142 3.52 -13.95 10.51
C ARG A 142 3.51 -12.93 11.64
N TRP A 143 4.67 -12.38 12.00
CA TRP A 143 4.76 -11.36 13.04
C TRP A 143 3.97 -10.10 12.67
N LYS A 144 4.13 -9.63 11.43
CA LYS A 144 3.37 -8.49 10.89
C LYS A 144 1.87 -8.77 10.95
N TYR A 145 1.42 -9.92 10.43
CA TYR A 145 0.02 -10.34 10.43
C TYR A 145 -0.55 -10.33 11.85
N THR A 146 0.07 -11.04 12.80
CA THR A 146 -0.42 -11.15 14.18
C THR A 146 -0.46 -9.79 14.88
N THR A 147 0.54 -8.94 14.64
CA THR A 147 0.57 -7.58 15.22
C THR A 147 -0.56 -6.72 14.68
N VAL A 148 -0.79 -6.72 13.37
CA VAL A 148 -1.87 -5.95 12.73
C VAL A 148 -3.24 -6.48 13.16
N GLU A 149 -3.40 -7.80 13.25
CA GLU A 149 -4.62 -8.46 13.73
C GLU A 149 -4.96 -7.99 15.15
N GLN A 150 -4.00 -8.08 16.09
CA GLN A 150 -4.19 -7.62 17.47
C GLN A 150 -4.56 -6.14 17.55
N LEU A 151 -3.87 -5.27 16.81
CA LEU A 151 -4.20 -3.84 16.78
C LEU A 151 -5.60 -3.58 16.21
N THR A 152 -6.02 -4.38 15.22
CA THR A 152 -7.37 -4.31 14.63
C THR A 152 -8.45 -4.93 15.52
N GLU A 153 -8.10 -5.78 16.47
CA GLU A 153 -9.05 -6.24 17.49
C GLU A 153 -9.24 -5.21 18.62
N MET A 154 -8.20 -4.40 18.89
CA MET A 154 -8.26 -3.33 19.88
C MET A 154 -9.14 -2.15 19.46
N VAL A 155 -9.32 -1.94 18.16
CA VAL A 155 -10.19 -0.89 17.60
C VAL A 155 -11.03 -1.47 16.47
N ASP A 156 -12.31 -1.12 16.40
CA ASP A 156 -13.15 -1.61 15.30
C ASP A 156 -12.53 -1.26 13.93
N ARG A 157 -12.59 -2.21 12.99
CA ARG A 157 -12.12 -2.05 11.61
C ARG A 157 -12.66 -0.77 10.94
N ASP A 158 -13.84 -0.33 11.32
CA ASP A 158 -14.47 0.88 10.81
C ASP A 158 -13.80 2.17 11.32
N VAL A 159 -13.13 2.14 12.48
CA VAL A 159 -12.29 3.25 12.94
C VAL A 159 -11.15 3.46 11.94
N ILE A 160 -10.48 2.37 11.56
CA ILE A 160 -9.34 2.41 10.64
C ILE A 160 -9.80 2.83 9.24
N THR A 161 -10.80 2.14 8.71
CA THR A 161 -11.18 2.25 7.29
C THR A 161 -12.07 3.45 7.00
N ARG A 162 -12.97 3.81 7.91
CA ARG A 162 -13.99 4.87 7.72
C ARG A 162 -13.85 6.05 8.70
N GLY A 163 -13.00 5.94 9.72
CA GLY A 163 -12.93 6.95 10.78
C GLY A 163 -14.13 6.96 11.72
N ALA A 164 -14.85 5.84 11.85
CA ALA A 164 -16.02 5.71 12.71
C ALA A 164 -15.60 5.39 14.16
N VAL A 165 -15.33 6.43 14.95
CA VAL A 165 -14.86 6.33 16.34
C VAL A 165 -15.89 5.59 17.22
N THR A 166 -15.43 4.61 18.00
CA THR A 166 -16.29 3.80 18.89
C THR A 166 -16.03 4.04 20.38
N HIS A 167 -14.92 4.72 20.72
CA HIS A 167 -14.42 4.94 22.08
C HIS A 167 -13.94 3.67 22.80
N ALA A 168 -13.67 2.58 22.08
CA ALA A 168 -13.20 1.32 22.65
C ALA A 168 -11.76 1.42 23.17
N HIS A 169 -10.87 2.06 22.41
CA HIS A 169 -9.48 2.28 22.80
C HIS A 169 -9.01 3.69 22.38
N GLN A 170 -9.42 4.70 23.17
CA GLN A 170 -9.34 6.11 22.82
C GLN A 170 -7.95 6.61 22.39
N GLY A 171 -6.87 6.08 22.96
CA GLY A 171 -5.50 6.43 22.55
C GLY A 171 -5.21 6.06 21.10
N LEU A 172 -5.41 4.78 20.76
CA LEU A 172 -5.21 4.22 19.42
C LEU A 172 -6.20 4.82 18.40
N GLU A 173 -7.48 4.97 18.75
CA GLU A 173 -8.46 5.62 17.87
C GLU A 173 -8.04 7.06 17.52
N ASN A 174 -7.60 7.85 18.50
CA ASN A 174 -7.09 9.21 18.26
C ASN A 174 -5.84 9.20 17.37
N SER A 175 -4.96 8.22 17.54
CA SER A 175 -3.76 8.02 16.73
C SER A 175 -4.13 7.78 15.26
N ILE A 176 -5.06 6.85 15.01
CA ILE A 176 -5.61 6.54 13.68
C ILE A 176 -6.28 7.77 13.05
N MET A 177 -7.14 8.46 13.80
CA MET A 177 -7.80 9.67 13.30
C MET A 177 -6.80 10.78 12.96
N SER A 178 -5.72 10.91 13.75
CA SER A 178 -4.63 11.82 13.43
C SER A 178 -3.92 11.42 12.13
N ALA A 179 -3.71 10.14 11.86
CA ALA A 179 -3.09 9.65 10.62
C ALA A 179 -3.96 9.97 9.40
N ARG A 180 -5.27 9.72 9.51
CA ARG A 180 -6.25 10.03 8.48
C ARG A 180 -6.30 11.53 8.18
N LEU A 181 -6.35 12.35 9.23
CA LEU A 181 -6.35 13.81 9.12
C LEU A 181 -5.06 14.34 8.48
N VAL A 182 -3.89 13.83 8.89
CA VAL A 182 -2.60 14.20 8.29
C VAL A 182 -2.58 13.87 6.79
N THR A 183 -3.04 12.67 6.42
CA THR A 183 -3.10 12.23 5.02
C THR A 183 -4.02 13.14 4.21
N ARG A 184 -5.23 13.41 4.71
CA ARG A 184 -6.20 14.29 4.05
C ARG A 184 -5.64 15.70 3.89
N ASN A 185 -5.11 16.29 4.96
CA ASN A 185 -4.59 17.65 4.94
C ASN A 185 -3.38 17.80 4.00
N ALA A 186 -2.53 16.77 3.90
CA ALA A 186 -1.40 16.77 2.97
C ALA A 186 -1.87 16.80 1.50
N ILE A 187 -2.94 16.08 1.17
CA ILE A 187 -3.56 16.13 -0.16
C ILE A 187 -4.24 17.49 -0.35
N GLU A 188 -5.22 17.84 0.49
CA GLU A 188 -6.04 19.04 0.34
C GLU A 188 -5.22 20.33 0.34
N GLY A 189 -4.25 20.46 1.24
CA GLY A 189 -3.45 21.68 1.38
C GLY A 189 -2.66 22.02 0.11
N ASN A 190 -2.12 21.00 -0.57
CA ASN A 190 -1.39 21.19 -1.82
C ASN A 190 -2.33 21.39 -3.01
N LEU A 191 -3.44 20.63 -3.07
CA LEU A 191 -4.41 20.79 -4.16
C LEU A 191 -5.13 22.14 -4.08
N ALA A 192 -5.38 22.68 -2.89
CA ALA A 192 -5.98 24.00 -2.69
C ALA A 192 -5.08 25.13 -3.22
N ARG A 193 -3.75 24.95 -3.18
CA ARG A 193 -2.79 25.90 -3.79
C ARG A 193 -2.80 25.81 -5.33
N LEU A 194 -3.02 24.62 -5.88
CA LEU A 194 -3.09 24.37 -7.32
C LEU A 194 -4.45 24.78 -7.94
N SER A 195 -5.54 24.65 -7.19
CA SER A 195 -6.90 24.97 -7.64
C SER A 195 -7.72 25.57 -6.49
N PRO A 196 -7.54 26.86 -6.18
CA PRO A 196 -8.24 27.52 -5.07
C PRO A 196 -9.77 27.49 -5.24
N GLY A 197 -10.49 27.31 -4.13
CA GLY A 197 -11.96 27.35 -4.10
C GLY A 197 -12.67 26.11 -4.67
N LYS A 198 -11.93 25.03 -4.91
CA LYS A 198 -12.49 23.74 -5.34
C LYS A 198 -13.02 22.95 -4.14
N ASP A 199 -14.09 22.17 -4.37
CA ASP A 199 -14.57 21.18 -3.41
C ASP A 199 -13.66 19.94 -3.42
N PHE A 200 -13.09 19.63 -2.25
CA PHE A 200 -12.23 18.47 -2.00
C PHE A 200 -12.93 17.34 -1.24
N SER A 201 -14.25 17.36 -1.14
CA SER A 201 -15.06 16.29 -0.51
C SER A 201 -14.70 14.86 -0.96
N HIS A 202 -14.26 14.70 -2.21
CA HIS A 202 -13.84 13.42 -2.79
C HIS A 202 -12.54 12.86 -2.17
N VAL A 203 -11.73 13.70 -1.53
CA VAL A 203 -10.47 13.28 -0.88
C VAL A 203 -10.75 12.32 0.27
N GLU A 204 -11.81 12.52 1.05
CA GLU A 204 -12.17 11.59 2.12
C GLU A 204 -12.46 10.18 1.57
N GLY A 205 -13.10 10.09 0.40
CA GLY A 205 -13.31 8.82 -0.31
C GLY A 205 -12.01 8.14 -0.74
N ILE A 206 -10.99 8.91 -1.13
CA ILE A 206 -9.65 8.41 -1.45
C ILE A 206 -8.95 7.90 -0.19
N VAL A 207 -9.00 8.67 0.91
CA VAL A 207 -8.43 8.28 2.20
C VAL A 207 -9.08 7.00 2.73
N ASN A 208 -10.42 6.89 2.67
CA ASN A 208 -11.15 5.67 3.02
C ASN A 208 -10.66 4.44 2.26
N LYS A 209 -10.55 4.54 0.93
CA LYS A 209 -10.09 3.44 0.08
C LYS A 209 -8.63 3.08 0.34
N ALA A 210 -7.77 4.08 0.54
CA ALA A 210 -6.35 3.86 0.82
C ALA A 210 -6.15 3.14 2.16
N PHE A 211 -6.82 3.59 3.23
CA PHE A 211 -6.75 2.93 4.53
C PHE A 211 -7.38 1.53 4.50
N GLY A 212 -8.49 1.35 3.79
CA GLY A 212 -9.11 0.04 3.58
C GLY A 212 -8.17 -0.96 2.90
N LEU A 213 -7.58 -0.55 1.78
CA LEU A 213 -6.63 -1.36 1.02
C LEU A 213 -5.38 -1.67 1.84
N ALA A 214 -4.80 -0.67 2.52
CA ALA A 214 -3.61 -0.85 3.35
C ALA A 214 -3.86 -1.85 4.48
N LEU A 215 -5.01 -1.77 5.15
CA LEU A 215 -5.38 -2.72 6.19
C LEU A 215 -5.54 -4.13 5.62
N GLN A 216 -6.22 -4.30 4.48
CA GLN A 216 -6.36 -5.60 3.83
C GLN A 216 -5.00 -6.20 3.44
N MET A 217 -4.10 -5.38 2.88
CA MET A 217 -2.73 -5.79 2.54
C MET A 217 -1.95 -6.23 3.79
N ALA A 218 -2.05 -5.48 4.88
CA ALA A 218 -1.35 -5.75 6.13
C ALA A 218 -1.85 -7.03 6.81
N LEU A 219 -3.12 -7.38 6.63
CA LEU A 219 -3.75 -8.61 7.12
C LEU A 219 -3.55 -9.84 6.21
N GLN A 220 -2.75 -9.74 5.15
CA GLN A 220 -2.36 -10.94 4.38
C GLN A 220 -1.06 -11.55 4.91
N ARG A 221 -0.94 -12.88 4.75
CA ARG A 221 0.30 -13.62 4.99
C ARG A 221 1.31 -13.50 3.85
N SER A 222 0.83 -13.31 2.63
CA SER A 222 1.68 -12.82 1.54
C SER A 222 2.09 -11.38 1.80
N ARG A 223 3.25 -10.99 1.31
CA ARG A 223 3.62 -9.57 1.29
C ARG A 223 2.94 -8.88 0.13
N LEU A 224 2.31 -7.74 0.38
CA LEU A 224 1.81 -6.83 -0.64
C LEU A 224 2.49 -5.48 -0.44
N GLN A 225 3.04 -4.91 -1.52
CA GLN A 225 3.78 -3.65 -1.44
C GLN A 225 3.52 -2.79 -2.67
N ILE A 226 3.47 -1.48 -2.44
CA ILE A 226 3.44 -0.48 -3.51
C ILE A 226 4.84 -0.38 -4.10
N VAL A 227 4.94 -0.54 -5.42
CA VAL A 227 6.21 -0.53 -6.14
C VAL A 227 6.19 0.52 -7.24
N TYR A 228 7.31 1.12 -7.55
CA TYR A 228 7.46 2.09 -8.64
C TYR A 228 8.93 2.12 -9.06
N PRO A 229 9.23 2.39 -10.35
CA PRO A 229 10.60 2.51 -10.83
C PRO A 229 11.23 3.83 -10.39
N GLU A 230 12.52 4.02 -10.67
CA GLU A 230 13.19 5.30 -10.56
C GLU A 230 13.11 6.09 -11.88
N ILE A 231 13.19 7.42 -11.77
CA ILE A 231 13.29 8.28 -12.97
C ILE A 231 14.61 7.99 -13.68
N GLY A 232 14.55 7.76 -14.99
CA GLY A 232 15.69 7.40 -15.82
C GLY A 232 15.95 5.91 -15.95
N ASP A 233 15.23 5.05 -15.21
CA ASP A 233 15.30 3.60 -15.35
C ASP A 233 15.07 3.17 -16.80
N VAL A 234 15.89 2.23 -17.26
CA VAL A 234 15.79 1.69 -18.62
C VAL A 234 14.61 0.74 -18.71
N TYR A 235 13.76 0.90 -19.71
CA TYR A 235 12.69 -0.03 -20.03
C TYR A 235 12.76 -0.45 -21.50
N ALA A 236 12.41 -1.72 -21.77
CA ALA A 236 12.22 -2.23 -23.12
C ALA A 236 10.75 -2.63 -23.30
N LEU A 237 10.07 -1.94 -24.23
CA LEU A 237 8.67 -2.21 -24.58
C LEU A 237 8.51 -3.68 -25.00
N GLY A 238 7.71 -4.44 -24.24
CA GLY A 238 7.44 -5.86 -24.51
C GLY A 238 8.41 -6.84 -23.85
N GLU A 239 9.50 -6.37 -23.25
CA GLU A 239 10.46 -7.21 -22.49
C GLU A 239 10.33 -7.00 -20.98
N THR A 240 9.84 -5.83 -20.54
CA THR A 240 9.53 -5.53 -19.14
C THR A 240 8.01 -5.59 -18.93
N PRO A 241 7.41 -6.77 -18.63
CA PRO A 241 5.95 -6.89 -18.42
C PRO A 241 5.44 -6.09 -17.21
N ALA A 242 6.36 -5.57 -16.40
CA ALA A 242 6.07 -4.84 -15.18
C ALA A 242 5.66 -3.37 -15.38
N LEU A 243 5.58 -2.80 -16.59
CA LEU A 243 5.26 -1.37 -16.80
C LEU A 243 4.17 -1.13 -17.86
N THR A 244 3.32 -0.12 -17.64
CA THR A 244 2.36 0.42 -18.62
C THR A 244 2.78 1.81 -19.06
N ILE A 245 2.66 2.13 -20.37
CA ILE A 245 3.21 3.36 -20.95
C ILE A 245 2.09 4.35 -21.30
N ILE A 246 2.38 5.64 -21.12
CA ILE A 246 1.57 6.74 -21.65
C ILE A 246 1.96 7.02 -23.11
N HIS A 247 1.02 6.81 -24.01
CA HIS A 247 1.22 7.02 -25.46
C HIS A 247 1.46 8.48 -25.86
N GLU A 248 1.22 9.43 -24.96
CA GLU A 248 1.31 10.89 -25.18
C GLU A 248 2.66 11.48 -24.75
N SER A 249 3.78 10.77 -24.92
CA SER A 249 5.11 11.23 -24.50
C SER A 249 5.91 11.86 -25.65
N GLU A 250 5.58 13.10 -26.01
CA GLU A 250 6.43 13.90 -26.93
C GLU A 250 7.69 14.40 -26.19
N GLY A 251 8.86 14.22 -26.81
CA GLY A 251 10.14 14.74 -26.27
C GLY A 251 10.85 13.87 -25.24
N VAL A 252 10.40 12.63 -25.01
CA VAL A 252 11.03 11.67 -24.09
C VAL A 252 12.03 10.76 -24.83
N GLU A 253 13.18 10.46 -24.21
CA GLU A 253 14.11 9.45 -24.73
C GLU A 253 13.44 8.07 -24.70
N LYS A 254 13.36 7.42 -25.87
CA LYS A 254 12.74 6.10 -26.01
C LYS A 254 13.47 5.08 -25.14
N GLY A 255 12.71 4.36 -24.31
CA GLY A 255 13.24 3.27 -23.48
C GLY A 255 13.75 3.72 -22.10
N ARG A 256 13.36 4.90 -21.61
CA ARG A 256 13.60 5.33 -20.22
C ARG A 256 12.34 5.88 -19.57
N VAL A 257 12.24 5.73 -18.24
CA VAL A 257 11.17 6.32 -17.42
C VAL A 257 11.37 7.84 -17.33
N ALA A 258 10.46 8.61 -17.91
CA ALA A 258 10.51 10.08 -17.83
C ALA A 258 9.78 10.64 -16.61
N PHE A 259 8.62 10.07 -16.28
CA PHE A 259 7.85 10.38 -15.08
C PHE A 259 6.99 9.18 -14.68
N ILE A 260 6.47 9.18 -13.46
CA ILE A 260 5.61 8.11 -12.94
C ILE A 260 4.26 8.74 -12.61
N VAL A 261 3.17 8.12 -13.07
CA VAL A 261 1.81 8.62 -12.85
C VAL A 261 1.09 7.85 -11.77
N ASN A 262 1.16 6.51 -11.86
CA ASN A 262 0.61 5.62 -10.85
C ASN A 262 1.68 4.59 -10.48
N PRO A 263 1.87 4.30 -9.18
CA PRO A 263 2.67 3.16 -8.79
C PRO A 263 1.96 1.86 -9.18
N GLY A 264 2.68 0.75 -9.03
CA GLY A 264 2.17 -0.60 -9.15
C GLY A 264 1.93 -1.25 -7.79
N LEU A 265 1.38 -2.46 -7.85
CA LEU A 265 1.16 -3.33 -6.70
C LEU A 265 1.84 -4.67 -6.97
N ALA A 266 2.79 -5.03 -6.11
CA ALA A 266 3.48 -6.31 -6.17
C ALA A 266 3.11 -7.18 -4.96
N LYS A 267 3.10 -8.49 -5.18
CA LYS A 267 2.90 -9.51 -4.17
C LYS A 267 4.12 -10.42 -4.09
N TRP A 268 4.50 -10.84 -2.88
CA TRP A 268 5.41 -11.95 -2.67
C TRP A 268 4.71 -13.05 -1.89
N GLY A 269 4.92 -14.29 -2.36
CA GLY A 269 4.32 -15.47 -1.79
C GLY A 269 2.86 -15.71 -2.16
N ASP A 270 2.38 -16.89 -1.77
CA ASP A 270 1.01 -17.34 -1.97
C ASP A 270 0.07 -16.87 -0.85
N ALA A 271 -1.22 -17.15 -1.02
CA ALA A 271 -2.28 -16.84 -0.06
C ALA A 271 -2.03 -17.40 1.37
N HIS A 272 -1.17 -18.41 1.50
CA HIS A 272 -0.83 -19.04 2.76
C HIS A 272 0.48 -18.52 3.38
N GLY A 273 1.13 -17.53 2.75
CA GLY A 273 2.41 -16.99 3.20
C GLY A 273 3.60 -17.89 2.86
N ARG A 274 3.47 -18.78 1.88
CA ARG A 274 4.57 -19.62 1.38
C ARG A 274 5.17 -19.00 0.13
N HIS A 275 6.35 -19.47 -0.29
CA HIS A 275 7.01 -19.02 -1.52
C HIS A 275 7.30 -17.51 -1.56
N LEU A 276 7.65 -16.92 -0.41
CA LEU A 276 7.88 -15.48 -0.26
C LEU A 276 9.08 -14.94 -1.06
N GLU A 277 9.90 -15.82 -1.64
CA GLU A 277 10.92 -15.48 -2.62
C GLU A 277 10.34 -15.13 -4.01
N GLN A 278 9.09 -15.53 -4.30
CA GLN A 278 8.47 -15.36 -5.61
C GLN A 278 7.66 -14.06 -5.66
N ARG A 279 8.06 -13.15 -6.56
CA ARG A 279 7.35 -11.90 -6.83
C ARG A 279 6.34 -12.06 -7.96
N LEU A 280 5.17 -11.47 -7.79
CA LEU A 280 4.12 -11.31 -8.81
C LEU A 280 3.66 -9.85 -8.84
N ASP A 281 3.77 -9.18 -9.99
CA ASP A 281 3.21 -7.84 -10.18
C ASP A 281 1.71 -7.95 -10.50
N LEU A 282 0.86 -7.60 -9.52
CA LEU A 282 -0.60 -7.64 -9.65
C LEU A 282 -1.13 -6.49 -10.50
N VAL A 283 -0.52 -5.32 -10.34
CA VAL A 283 -0.79 -4.12 -11.14
C VAL A 283 0.53 -3.47 -11.52
N PRO A 284 0.85 -3.32 -12.81
CA PRO A 284 2.07 -2.63 -13.24
C PRO A 284 1.95 -1.10 -12.98
N PRO A 285 3.04 -0.41 -12.62
CA PRO A 285 3.09 1.05 -12.63
C PRO A 285 2.75 1.64 -14.01
N LEU A 286 2.18 2.84 -14.00
CA LEU A 286 1.95 3.66 -15.19
C LEU A 286 3.02 4.75 -15.26
N VAL A 287 3.80 4.74 -16.34
CA VAL A 287 4.94 5.63 -16.61
C VAL A 287 4.87 6.29 -17.97
#